data_AF-A0A0E3BNJ6-F1
#
_entry.id   AF-A0A0E3BNJ6-F1
#
_cell.length_a   1.000
_cell.length_b   1.000
_cell.length_c   1.000
_cell.angle_alpha   90.00
_cell.angle_beta   90.00
_cell.angle_gamma   90.00
#
_symmetry.space_group_name_H-M   'P 1'
#
loop_
_entity.id
_entity.type
_entity.pdbx_description
1 polymer ?
#
loop_
_entity_poly.entity_id
_entity_poly.type
_entity_poly.pdbx_seq_one_letter_code
_entity_poly.pdbx_strand_id
1 'polypeptide(L)'
;MLFGCHFMKTNAIAFLLTSICFVTLSERAIGQDTSSIAKDVKKAAADSLKTYTDRGTAGLIDAVSGCWSEPRDFCLYLDFASHRIALSAMRTGVSLDKYFHTAAVIGRAHVWLTPNGRGQKVNEQYLHAVDQVMTGVLNSHREK
;
A
#
# COMPACT_ATOMS: atom_id res chain seq x y z
N MET A 1 5.08 12.56 -63.64
CA MET A 1 6.50 12.32 -63.32
C MET A 1 6.77 13.06 -62.03
N LEU A 2 7.24 12.53 -60.91
CA LEU A 2 7.78 11.23 -60.45
C LEU A 2 7.56 11.25 -58.91
N PHE A 3 7.12 10.16 -58.27
CA PHE A 3 7.95 9.27 -57.43
C PHE A 3 8.96 10.01 -56.52
N GLY A 4 9.08 9.73 -55.22
CA GLY A 4 8.60 8.60 -54.46
C GLY A 4 9.15 8.60 -53.02
N CYS A 5 8.75 7.56 -52.28
CA CYS A 5 9.23 7.19 -50.95
C CYS A 5 10.73 6.92 -50.88
N HIS A 6 11.35 7.21 -49.72
CA HIS A 6 12.46 6.45 -49.12
C HIS A 6 12.62 6.93 -47.66
N PHE A 7 12.11 6.25 -46.64
CA PHE A 7 12.65 5.09 -45.89
C PHE A 7 13.96 5.37 -45.11
N MET A 8 13.84 5.49 -43.77
CA MET A 8 14.65 4.79 -42.72
C MET A 8 14.17 5.27 -41.33
N LYS A 9 13.51 4.47 -40.48
CA LYS A 9 13.94 3.35 -39.62
C LYS A 9 14.48 3.80 -38.23
N THR A 10 13.95 3.13 -37.20
CA THR A 10 14.47 2.89 -35.83
C THR A 10 14.31 3.92 -34.69
N ASN A 11 13.46 3.52 -33.73
CA ASN A 11 13.67 3.43 -32.28
C ASN A 11 14.07 4.69 -31.47
N ALA A 12 13.16 5.13 -30.59
CA ALA A 12 13.27 4.90 -29.14
C ALA A 12 12.26 5.79 -28.39
N ILE A 13 11.32 5.14 -27.71
CA ILE A 13 10.55 5.77 -26.63
C ILE A 13 11.52 5.86 -25.44
N ALA A 14 12.02 7.06 -25.15
CA ALA A 14 12.83 7.33 -23.98
C ALA A 14 11.97 8.04 -22.92
N PHE A 15 11.73 7.30 -21.84
CA PHE A 15 11.28 7.77 -20.54
C PHE A 15 11.94 9.08 -20.12
N LEU A 16 11.15 10.05 -19.63
CA LEU A 16 11.59 10.92 -18.54
C LEU A 16 10.42 11.20 -17.59
N LEU A 17 10.36 10.36 -16.55
CA LEU A 17 9.78 10.66 -15.25
C LEU A 17 10.55 11.83 -14.64
N THR A 18 9.85 12.90 -14.23
CA THR A 18 10.15 13.68 -13.01
C THR A 18 9.26 14.92 -12.97
N SER A 19 8.30 14.95 -12.04
CA SER A 19 8.10 16.07 -11.10
C SER A 19 6.74 15.94 -10.43
N ILE A 20 6.74 15.43 -9.20
CA ILE A 20 5.80 15.94 -8.19
C ILE A 20 6.67 16.59 -7.13
N CYS A 21 6.68 17.92 -7.14
CA CYS A 21 7.35 18.76 -6.17
C CYS A 21 6.79 18.47 -4.77
N PHE A 22 7.63 17.92 -3.90
CA PHE A 22 7.39 17.99 -2.45
C PHE A 22 7.78 19.39 -1.99
N VAL A 23 6.78 20.18 -1.59
CA VAL A 23 6.98 21.49 -0.95
C VAL A 23 7.73 21.27 0.36
N THR A 24 8.84 21.99 0.48
CA THR A 24 9.71 22.08 1.64
C THR A 24 9.01 22.79 2.79
N LEU A 25 8.86 22.13 3.94
CA LEU A 25 8.76 22.81 5.23
C LEU A 25 9.24 21.89 6.36
N SER A 26 10.36 22.27 6.99
CA SER A 26 10.98 21.70 8.21
C SER A 26 11.82 20.41 8.08
N GLU A 27 13.09 20.59 7.69
CA GLU A 27 14.09 19.56 7.37
C GLU A 27 14.71 18.76 8.53
N ARG A 28 14.26 18.91 9.79
CA ARG A 28 14.89 18.15 10.90
C ARG A 28 13.98 17.29 11.78
N ALA A 29 12.66 17.44 11.71
CA ALA A 29 11.72 16.57 12.44
C ALA A 29 11.02 15.56 11.53
N ILE A 30 10.81 15.89 10.25
CA ILE A 30 9.97 15.08 9.32
C ILE A 30 10.76 13.90 8.72
N GLY A 31 12.09 13.99 8.67
CA GLY A 31 12.94 12.92 8.12
C GLY A 31 12.98 11.65 8.97
N GLN A 32 12.85 11.76 10.29
CA GLN A 32 12.81 10.59 11.18
C GLN A 32 11.45 9.88 11.14
N ASP A 33 10.34 10.63 11.21
CA ASP A 33 8.98 10.06 11.19
C ASP A 33 8.66 9.34 9.87
N THR A 34 9.05 9.93 8.74
CA THR A 34 8.84 9.30 7.42
C THR A 34 9.66 8.01 7.26
N SER A 35 10.88 7.97 7.82
CA SER A 35 11.71 6.76 7.83
C SER A 35 11.10 5.64 8.70
N SER A 36 10.48 6.02 9.82
CA SER A 36 9.81 5.07 10.73
C SER A 36 8.56 4.48 10.10
N ILE A 37 7.71 5.33 9.50
CA ILE A 37 6.50 4.88 8.78
C ILE A 37 6.86 3.94 7.64
N ALA A 38 7.87 4.28 6.83
CA ALA A 38 8.30 3.43 5.73
C ALA A 38 8.83 2.06 6.21
N LYS A 39 9.52 2.04 7.36
CA LYS A 39 9.98 0.78 8.00
C LYS A 39 8.80 -0.06 8.47
N ASP A 40 7.82 0.55 9.12
CA ASP A 40 6.64 -0.14 9.64
C ASP A 40 5.74 -0.67 8.52
N VAL A 41 5.58 0.09 7.43
CA VAL A 41 4.85 -0.36 6.23
C VAL A 41 5.55 -1.56 5.59
N LYS A 42 6.88 -1.51 5.43
CA LYS A 42 7.66 -2.65 4.90
C LYS A 42 7.55 -3.88 5.80
N LYS A 43 7.64 -3.67 7.12
CA LYS A 43 7.48 -4.74 8.10
C LYS A 43 6.07 -5.34 8.03
N ALA A 44 5.03 -4.53 7.98
CA ALA A 44 3.65 -4.98 7.87
C ALA A 44 3.41 -5.78 6.59
N ALA A 45 3.98 -5.34 5.46
CA ALA A 45 3.92 -6.08 4.19
C ALA A 45 4.60 -7.46 4.31
N ALA A 46 5.81 -7.51 4.85
CA ALA A 46 6.57 -8.74 5.03
C ALA A 46 5.89 -9.70 6.02
N ASP A 47 5.42 -9.21 7.17
CA ASP A 47 4.74 -9.99 8.20
C ASP A 47 3.40 -10.55 7.67
N SER A 48 2.64 -9.75 6.90
CA SER A 48 1.40 -10.20 6.28
C SER A 48 1.65 -11.23 5.19
N LEU A 49 2.65 -11.02 4.33
CA LEU A 49 3.01 -11.97 3.29
C LEU A 49 3.43 -13.32 3.89
N LYS A 50 4.32 -13.30 4.89
CA LYS A 50 4.71 -14.50 5.62
C LYS A 50 3.50 -15.19 6.25
N THR A 51 2.65 -14.44 6.94
CA THR A 51 1.44 -14.98 7.58
C THR A 51 0.50 -15.64 6.57
N TYR A 52 0.30 -15.03 5.40
CA TYR A 52 -0.52 -15.61 4.34
C TYR A 52 0.12 -16.87 3.75
N THR A 53 1.44 -16.88 3.54
CA THR A 53 2.16 -18.08 3.07
C THR A 53 2.03 -19.24 4.06
N ASP A 54 2.13 -18.96 5.35
CA ASP A 54 2.12 -20.00 6.39
C ASP A 54 0.70 -20.49 6.73
N ARG A 55 -0.29 -19.58 6.75
CA ARG A 55 -1.63 -19.83 7.34
C ARG A 55 -2.80 -19.33 6.51
N GLY A 56 -2.56 -18.83 5.30
CA GLY A 56 -3.59 -18.33 4.39
C GLY A 56 -4.39 -17.15 4.94
N THR A 57 -5.59 -16.95 4.37
CA THR A 57 -6.49 -15.84 4.74
C THR A 57 -6.92 -15.89 6.21
N ALA A 58 -7.13 -17.09 6.78
CA ALA A 58 -7.46 -17.24 8.19
C ALA A 58 -6.35 -16.68 9.10
N GLY A 59 -5.09 -16.98 8.78
CA GLY A 59 -3.95 -16.43 9.51
C GLY A 59 -3.86 -14.90 9.44
N LEU A 60 -4.22 -14.31 8.29
CA LEU A 60 -4.29 -12.85 8.15
C LEU A 60 -5.37 -12.25 9.07
N ILE A 61 -6.55 -12.89 9.14
CA ILE A 61 -7.64 -12.44 10.02
C ILE A 61 -7.19 -12.48 11.48
N ASP A 62 -6.57 -13.58 11.92
CA ASP A 62 -6.05 -13.71 13.28
C ASP A 62 -5.00 -12.64 13.60
N ALA A 63 -4.08 -12.39 12.66
CA ALA A 63 -3.03 -11.40 12.84
C ALA A 63 -3.58 -9.98 12.94
N VAL A 64 -4.51 -9.61 12.06
CA VAL A 64 -5.10 -8.27 12.04
C VAL A 64 -6.03 -8.06 13.24
N SER A 65 -6.90 -9.02 13.55
CA SER A 65 -7.77 -8.94 14.73
C SER A 65 -6.98 -8.91 16.03
N GLY A 66 -5.94 -9.73 16.13
CA GLY A 66 -4.99 -9.72 17.24
C GLY A 66 -4.28 -8.37 17.38
N CYS A 67 -3.82 -7.76 16.28
CA CYS A 67 -3.20 -6.44 16.34
C CYS A 67 -4.18 -5.38 16.85
N TRP A 68 -5.42 -5.37 16.35
CA TRP A 68 -6.44 -4.42 16.77
C TRP A 68 -6.93 -4.59 18.22
N SER A 69 -6.54 -5.65 18.93
CA SER A 69 -6.77 -5.73 20.38
C SER A 69 -5.96 -4.69 21.17
N GLU A 70 -4.82 -4.24 20.62
CA GLU A 70 -4.00 -3.14 21.14
C GLU A 70 -3.68 -2.15 20.01
N PRO A 71 -4.65 -1.28 19.66
CA PRO A 71 -4.58 -0.42 18.46
C PRO A 71 -3.34 0.48 18.43
N ARG A 72 -2.66 0.50 17.28
CA ARG A 72 -1.52 1.35 16.95
C ARG A 72 -1.39 1.52 15.44
N ASP A 73 -0.63 2.50 14.98
CA ASP A 73 -0.43 2.77 13.54
C ASP A 73 0.04 1.54 12.76
N PHE A 74 0.89 0.70 13.38
CA PHE A 74 1.31 -0.56 12.76
C PHE A 74 0.14 -1.48 12.39
N CYS A 75 -0.94 -1.51 13.17
CA CYS A 75 -2.12 -2.34 12.87
C CYS A 75 -2.86 -1.84 11.64
N LEU A 76 -2.88 -0.54 11.41
CA LEU A 76 -3.41 0.04 10.17
C LEU A 76 -2.60 -0.47 8.97
N TYR A 77 -1.26 -0.43 9.03
CA TYR A 77 -0.42 -0.94 7.94
C TYR A 77 -0.60 -2.44 7.74
N LEU A 78 -0.67 -3.23 8.82
CA LEU A 78 -0.90 -4.68 8.75
C LEU A 78 -2.24 -5.03 8.11
N ASP A 79 -3.29 -4.26 8.44
CA ASP A 79 -4.63 -4.43 7.90
C ASP A 79 -4.68 -4.16 6.38
N PHE A 80 -4.08 -3.03 5.94
CA PHE A 80 -3.99 -2.71 4.51
C PHE A 80 -3.12 -3.71 3.74
N ALA A 81 -2.01 -4.19 4.31
CA ALA A 81 -1.19 -5.23 3.70
C ALA A 81 -2.00 -6.53 3.51
N SER A 82 -2.69 -6.97 4.56
CA SER A 82 -3.53 -8.17 4.57
C SER A 82 -4.68 -8.05 3.58
N HIS A 83 -5.34 -6.89 3.52
CA HIS A 83 -6.36 -6.56 2.53
C HIS A 83 -5.85 -6.73 1.09
N ARG A 84 -4.69 -6.14 0.77
CA ARG A 84 -4.10 -6.24 -0.57
C ARG A 84 -3.73 -7.67 -0.95
N ILE A 85 -3.20 -8.44 -0.01
CA ILE A 85 -2.88 -9.86 -0.23
C ILE A 85 -4.17 -10.66 -0.47
N ALA A 86 -5.21 -10.46 0.34
CA ALA A 86 -6.50 -11.12 0.18
C ALA A 86 -7.17 -10.77 -1.17
N LEU A 87 -7.10 -9.50 -1.60
CA LEU A 87 -7.56 -9.09 -2.94
C LEU A 87 -6.76 -9.77 -4.06
N SER A 88 -5.45 -9.92 -3.90
CA SER A 88 -4.62 -10.63 -4.87
C SER A 88 -4.98 -12.12 -4.92
N ALA A 89 -5.18 -12.76 -3.77
CA ALA A 89 -5.60 -14.15 -3.66
C ALA A 89 -6.98 -14.38 -4.30
N MET A 90 -7.87 -13.40 -4.22
CA MET A 90 -9.18 -13.45 -4.89
C MET A 90 -9.07 -13.60 -6.40
N ARG A 91 -8.09 -12.92 -7.01
CA ARG A 91 -7.84 -13.05 -8.45
C ARG A 91 -7.34 -14.43 -8.87
N THR A 92 -6.89 -15.25 -7.92
CA THR A 92 -6.47 -16.64 -8.14
C THR A 92 -7.50 -17.66 -7.65
N GLY A 93 -8.74 -17.23 -7.35
CA GLY A 93 -9.86 -18.11 -7.01
C GLY A 93 -10.15 -18.30 -5.52
N VAL A 94 -9.45 -17.60 -4.62
CA VAL A 94 -9.77 -17.63 -3.17
C VAL A 94 -10.94 -16.70 -2.88
N SER A 95 -11.94 -17.12 -2.10
CA SER A 95 -13.02 -16.18 -1.74
C SER A 95 -12.49 -15.05 -0.86
N LEU A 96 -12.90 -13.80 -1.14
CA LEU A 96 -12.56 -12.65 -0.31
C LEU A 96 -13.43 -12.68 0.95
N ASP A 97 -12.79 -12.85 2.11
CA ASP A 97 -13.49 -12.77 3.38
C ASP A 97 -14.00 -11.34 3.64
N LYS A 98 -15.22 -11.22 4.21
CA LYS A 98 -15.84 -9.95 4.58
C LYS A 98 -14.95 -9.07 5.45
N TYR A 99 -14.06 -9.68 6.23
CA TYR A 99 -13.09 -8.99 7.08
C TYR A 99 -12.15 -8.09 6.27
N PHE A 100 -11.86 -8.48 5.02
CA PHE A 100 -11.02 -7.76 4.07
C PHE A 100 -11.81 -7.02 2.98
N HIS A 101 -13.13 -6.88 3.10
CA HIS A 101 -13.86 -5.94 2.25
C HIS A 101 -13.33 -4.53 2.48
N THR A 102 -13.18 -3.75 1.41
CA THR A 102 -12.64 -2.38 1.47
C THR A 102 -13.38 -1.53 2.51
N ALA A 103 -14.71 -1.61 2.58
CA ALA A 103 -15.49 -0.89 3.58
C ALA A 103 -15.15 -1.29 5.03
N ALA A 104 -14.86 -2.56 5.30
CA ALA A 104 -14.50 -3.03 6.63
C ALA A 104 -13.10 -2.55 7.05
N VAL A 105 -12.12 -2.64 6.14
CA VAL A 105 -10.74 -2.19 6.36
C VAL A 105 -10.69 -0.67 6.58
N ILE A 106 -11.35 0.09 5.69
CA ILE A 106 -11.46 1.55 5.80
C ILE A 106 -12.22 1.95 7.06
N GLY A 107 -13.28 1.23 7.41
CA GLY A 107 -14.03 1.45 8.65
C GLY A 107 -13.16 1.32 9.90
N ARG A 108 -12.39 0.24 10.04
CA ARG A 108 -11.45 0.06 11.16
C ARG A 108 -10.40 1.16 11.21
N ALA A 109 -9.84 1.51 10.06
CA ALA A 109 -8.83 2.56 9.98
C ALA A 109 -9.40 3.94 10.35
N HIS A 110 -10.63 4.26 9.96
CA HIS A 110 -11.29 5.50 10.40
C HIS A 110 -11.59 5.54 11.89
N VAL A 111 -11.97 4.41 12.50
CA VAL A 111 -12.16 4.33 13.96
C VAL A 111 -10.85 4.68 14.68
N TRP A 112 -9.71 4.18 14.18
CA TRP A 112 -8.40 4.53 14.73
C TRP A 112 -8.01 5.99 14.49
N LEU A 113 -8.20 6.50 13.27
CA LEU A 113 -7.73 7.84 12.89
C LEU A 113 -8.65 8.98 13.34
N THR A 114 -9.92 8.73 13.65
CA THR A 114 -10.84 9.79 14.13
C THR A 114 -10.32 10.48 15.40
N PRO A 115 -9.96 9.76 16.47
CA PRO A 115 -9.38 10.38 17.67
C PRO A 115 -7.90 10.77 17.53
N ASN A 116 -7.16 10.14 16.61
CA ASN A 116 -5.69 10.30 16.49
C ASN A 116 -5.23 11.15 15.30
N GLY A 117 -6.17 11.63 14.47
CA GLY A 117 -5.89 12.27 13.19
C GLY A 117 -6.02 13.79 13.20
N ARG A 118 -5.93 14.37 12.00
CA ARG A 118 -5.95 15.84 11.78
C ARG A 118 -7.23 16.33 11.09
N GLY A 119 -8.29 15.52 11.11
CA GLY A 119 -9.57 15.77 10.45
C GLY A 119 -9.84 14.80 9.29
N GLN A 120 -11.12 14.63 8.93
CA GLN A 120 -11.59 13.59 8.00
C GLN A 120 -10.84 13.58 6.67
N LYS A 121 -10.74 14.75 5.99
CA LYS A 121 -10.06 14.87 4.69
C LYS A 121 -8.59 14.44 4.75
N VAL A 122 -7.89 14.82 5.82
CA VAL A 122 -6.46 14.46 5.99
C VAL A 122 -6.32 12.96 6.24
N ASN A 123 -7.23 12.38 7.03
CA ASN A 123 -7.25 10.94 7.28
C ASN A 123 -7.52 10.15 5.99
N GLU A 124 -8.46 10.58 5.16
CA GLU A 124 -8.74 9.95 3.85
C GLU A 124 -7.52 10.00 2.92
N GLN A 125 -6.86 11.17 2.82
CA GLN A 125 -5.63 11.32 2.03
C GLN A 125 -4.50 10.43 2.55
N TYR A 126 -4.37 10.33 3.87
CA TYR A 126 -3.38 9.46 4.50
C TYR A 126 -3.66 7.98 4.22
N LEU A 127 -4.91 7.52 4.38
CA LEU A 127 -5.28 6.14 4.07
C LEU A 127 -5.03 5.78 2.60
N HIS A 128 -5.33 6.70 1.69
CA HIS A 128 -5.03 6.51 0.27
C HIS A 128 -3.52 6.43 0.01
N ALA A 129 -2.72 7.27 0.65
CA ALA A 129 -1.26 7.23 0.53
C ALA A 129 -0.68 5.92 1.08
N VAL A 130 -1.16 5.44 2.23
CA VAL A 130 -0.76 4.14 2.81
C VAL A 130 -1.07 3.01 1.83
N ASP A 131 -2.28 2.99 1.25
CA ASP A 131 -2.70 1.96 0.30
C ASP A 131 -1.82 1.93 -0.98
N GLN A 132 -1.48 3.11 -1.51
CA GLN A 132 -0.59 3.24 -2.67
C GLN A 132 0.82 2.74 -2.37
N VAL A 133 1.42 3.17 -1.25
CA VAL A 133 2.75 2.73 -0.84
C VAL A 133 2.76 1.22 -0.58
N MET A 134 1.74 0.69 0.10
CA MET A 134 1.61 -0.73 0.40
C MET A 134 1.57 -1.57 -0.89
N THR A 135 0.82 -1.11 -1.89
CA THR A 135 0.76 -1.76 -3.21
C THR A 135 2.15 -1.83 -3.85
N GLY A 136 2.89 -0.71 -3.83
CA GLY A 136 4.26 -0.67 -4.36
C GLY A 136 5.21 -1.62 -3.63
N VAL A 137 5.14 -1.66 -2.30
CA VAL A 137 5.97 -2.55 -1.47
C VAL A 137 5.66 -4.02 -1.76
N LEU A 138 4.39 -4.42 -1.77
CA LEU A 138 4.00 -5.80 -2.04
C LEU A 138 4.38 -6.26 -3.45
N ASN A 139 4.25 -5.40 -4.46
CA ASN A 139 4.72 -5.71 -5.81
C ASN A 139 6.23 -5.96 -5.85
N SER A 140 7.02 -5.13 -5.14
CA SER A 140 8.48 -5.32 -5.05
C SER A 140 8.90 -6.61 -4.33
N HIS A 141 8.04 -7.16 -3.47
CA HIS A 141 8.25 -8.47 -2.85
C HIS A 141 7.95 -9.64 -3.79
N ARG A 142 7.12 -9.43 -4.82
CA ARG A 142 6.77 -10.45 -5.81
C ARG A 142 7.81 -10.61 -6.92
N GLU A 143 8.54 -9.54 -7.21
CA GLU A 143 9.60 -9.51 -8.24
C GLU A 143 10.94 -10.09 -7.73
N LYS A 144 11.04 -10.42 -6.44
CA LYS A 144 12.21 -11.02 -5.80
C LYS A 144 12.01 -12.52 -5.59
#